data_AF-A0A3Q2PKG1-F1
#
_entry.id   AF-A0A3Q2PKG1-F1
#
_cell.length_a   1.000
_cell.length_b   1.000
_cell.length_c   1.000
_cell.angle_alpha   90.00
_cell.angle_beta   90.00
_cell.angle_gamma   90.00
#
_symmetry.space_group_name_H-M   'P 1'
#
loop_
_entity.id
_entity.type
_entity.pdbx_description
1 polymer ?
#
loop_
_entity_poly.entity_id
_entity_poly.type
_entity_poly.pdbx_seq_one_letter_code
_entity_poly.pdbx_strand_id
1 'polypeptide(L)'
;PRDPPRPGAPPHPLKIHSGYQRPDNLSGLAKAAPVPGLPGSKDWRQSINTIESLKDVKDAVVQHSQLAAAVENLKNIFSVPEIVLETKQLIEQGELLQAHRKLMELECSRDDLMYEQYRMDSKNTSDMNLISIYFEEVQGLSDELAKQLWMVLQRSMVTVRRDPTMLVSVVRIIEREEKLDRRMVDRKKQTGFIPPGRPKRWKDKMFEVLEGTVSTRIEGTQSVTREADKMWLVRLLEITRKYVLDDLIIVKNLMVQCFPPHYNTFNSLYHNAVSARVKELTLEDLEANEIVSLLTWVLNTYKRLICSYSLFKFAVQILVTVLLCKLYWLKETEPEADQDGYYQTTLPAIVFQVTLRILGFSLSFTED
;
A
#
# COMPACT_ATOMS: atom_id res chain seq x y z
N PRO A 1 11.87 25.00 -48.50
CA PRO A 1 11.81 23.58 -48.05
C PRO A 1 10.83 23.46 -46.88
N ARG A 2 9.65 22.91 -47.12
CA ARG A 2 8.60 22.71 -46.09
C ARG A 2 8.91 21.43 -45.33
N ASP A 3 8.95 21.51 -44.00
CA ASP A 3 9.09 20.35 -43.13
C ASP A 3 7.86 19.43 -43.18
N PRO A 4 8.03 18.10 -43.00
CA PRO A 4 6.94 17.13 -43.01
C PRO A 4 6.10 17.19 -41.71
N PRO A 5 4.81 16.81 -41.75
CA PRO A 5 3.94 16.83 -40.57
C PRO A 5 4.22 15.66 -39.62
N ARG A 6 4.10 15.93 -38.32
CA ARG A 6 4.28 14.98 -37.20
C ARG A 6 3.20 13.87 -37.19
N PRO A 7 3.52 12.65 -36.72
CA PRO A 7 2.54 11.58 -36.56
C PRO A 7 1.52 11.90 -35.46
N GLY A 8 0.24 11.67 -35.77
CA GLY A 8 -0.91 11.96 -34.93
C GLY A 8 -1.02 11.07 -33.70
N ALA A 9 -1.64 11.64 -32.66
CA ALA A 9 -1.97 10.99 -31.38
C ALA A 9 -2.94 9.81 -31.56
N PRO A 10 -2.91 8.81 -30.66
CA PRO A 10 -3.82 7.67 -30.72
C PRO A 10 -5.27 8.10 -30.37
N PRO A 11 -6.30 7.50 -30.99
CA PRO A 11 -7.68 7.85 -30.71
C PRO A 11 -8.11 7.38 -29.31
N HIS A 12 -8.89 8.23 -28.64
CA HIS A 12 -9.59 7.91 -27.39
C HIS A 12 -10.59 6.74 -27.59
N PRO A 13 -10.79 5.87 -26.58
CA PRO A 13 -11.79 4.81 -26.67
C PRO A 13 -13.20 5.39 -26.67
N LEU A 14 -13.99 4.95 -27.66
CA LEU A 14 -15.41 5.24 -27.81
C LEU A 14 -16.19 4.79 -26.58
N LYS A 15 -16.75 5.74 -25.82
CA LYS A 15 -17.76 5.48 -24.79
C LYS A 15 -19.07 5.08 -25.45
N ILE A 16 -19.35 3.78 -25.52
CA ILE A 16 -20.67 3.27 -25.90
C ILE A 16 -21.65 3.61 -24.77
N HIS A 17 -22.49 4.61 -24.99
CA HIS A 17 -23.64 4.88 -24.12
C HIS A 17 -24.74 3.88 -24.51
N SER A 18 -24.93 2.85 -23.68
CA SER A 18 -26.13 2.00 -23.75
C SER A 18 -27.31 2.77 -23.14
N GLY A 19 -27.93 3.62 -23.94
CA GLY A 19 -29.18 4.29 -23.62
C GLY A 19 -30.33 3.66 -24.41
N TYR A 20 -30.79 2.47 -24.00
CA TYR A 20 -32.04 1.91 -24.52
C TYR A 20 -33.04 1.81 -23.37
N GLN A 21 -33.83 2.86 -23.17
CA GLN A 21 -35.06 2.80 -22.39
C GLN A 21 -36.13 2.10 -23.24
N ARG A 22 -36.66 1.00 -22.71
CA ARG A 22 -37.76 0.23 -23.29
C ARG A 22 -39.01 1.13 -23.39
N PRO A 23 -39.64 1.30 -24.58
CA PRO A 23 -40.97 1.90 -24.65
C PRO A 23 -42.01 0.83 -24.32
N ASP A 24 -42.56 0.89 -23.11
CA ASP A 24 -43.74 0.14 -22.70
C ASP A 24 -45.00 0.77 -23.32
N ASN A 25 -45.33 0.39 -24.56
CA ASN A 25 -46.70 0.28 -25.11
C ASN A 25 -46.67 0.21 -26.65
N LEU A 26 -46.77 -1.00 -27.20
CA LEU A 26 -47.12 -1.24 -28.61
C LEU A 26 -48.55 -1.80 -28.76
N SER A 27 -49.39 -1.70 -27.72
CA SER A 27 -50.77 -2.19 -27.73
C SER A 27 -51.78 -1.23 -28.38
N GLY A 28 -51.36 -0.03 -28.80
CA GLY A 28 -52.26 1.03 -29.28
C GLY A 28 -52.53 1.10 -30.79
N LEU A 29 -51.80 0.36 -31.64
CA LEU A 29 -51.87 0.56 -33.10
C LEU A 29 -52.73 -0.45 -33.88
N ALA A 30 -53.39 -1.40 -33.19
CA ALA A 30 -54.11 -2.51 -33.84
C ALA A 30 -55.62 -2.28 -34.05
N LYS A 31 -56.13 -1.05 -34.05
CA LYS A 31 -57.55 -0.76 -34.33
C LYS A 31 -57.73 0.35 -35.38
N ALA A 32 -57.47 0.01 -36.63
CA ALA A 32 -58.02 0.75 -37.77
C ALA A 32 -58.74 -0.25 -38.68
N ALA A 33 -60.06 -0.05 -38.85
CA ALA A 33 -60.89 -0.86 -39.74
C ALA A 33 -60.51 -0.63 -41.22
N PRO A 34 -60.73 -1.59 -42.13
CA PRO A 34 -60.33 -1.44 -43.52
C PRO A 34 -61.30 -0.52 -44.27
N VAL A 35 -60.78 0.54 -44.88
CA VAL A 35 -61.50 1.37 -45.85
C VAL A 35 -61.39 0.70 -47.23
N PRO A 36 -62.51 0.37 -47.93
CA PRO A 36 -62.43 -0.27 -49.24
C PRO A 36 -62.13 0.77 -50.32
N GLY A 37 -61.03 0.62 -51.06
CA GLY A 37 -60.80 1.41 -52.28
C GLY A 37 -59.38 1.84 -52.64
N LEU A 38 -58.31 1.19 -52.15
CA LEU A 38 -56.93 1.50 -52.56
C LEU A 38 -56.22 0.28 -53.17
N PRO A 39 -55.63 0.38 -54.38
CA PRO A 39 -54.75 -0.64 -54.92
C PRO A 39 -53.39 -0.53 -54.21
N GLY A 40 -53.32 -1.03 -52.98
CA GLY A 40 -52.10 -0.95 -52.14
C GLY A 40 -52.00 -2.05 -51.08
N SER A 41 -52.83 -3.09 -51.16
CA SER A 41 -52.89 -4.13 -50.11
C SER A 41 -51.69 -5.09 -50.09
N LYS A 42 -50.75 -5.01 -51.04
CA LYS A 42 -49.54 -5.86 -51.09
C LYS A 42 -48.29 -5.19 -50.49
N ASP A 43 -48.22 -3.86 -50.48
CA ASP A 43 -46.98 -3.13 -50.16
C ASP A 43 -46.71 -3.09 -48.65
N TRP A 44 -47.73 -2.92 -47.82
CA TRP A 44 -47.54 -2.88 -46.36
C TRP A 44 -47.09 -4.23 -45.77
N ARG A 45 -47.52 -5.35 -46.37
CA ARG A 45 -47.07 -6.69 -45.97
C ARG A 45 -45.62 -6.93 -46.36
N GLN A 46 -45.21 -6.43 -47.53
CA GLN A 46 -43.80 -6.47 -47.93
C GLN A 46 -42.95 -5.64 -46.98
N SER A 47 -43.40 -4.43 -46.60
CA SER A 47 -42.72 -3.58 -45.62
C SER A 47 -42.63 -4.21 -44.23
N ILE A 48 -43.70 -4.85 -43.74
CA ILE A 48 -43.66 -5.58 -42.45
C ILE A 48 -42.71 -6.77 -42.53
N ASN A 49 -42.75 -7.58 -43.59
CA ASN A 49 -41.80 -8.67 -43.79
C ASN A 49 -40.35 -8.16 -43.91
N THR A 50 -40.12 -6.96 -44.47
CA THR A 50 -38.75 -6.39 -44.51
C THR A 50 -38.30 -5.95 -43.12
N ILE A 51 -39.17 -5.33 -42.32
CA ILE A 51 -38.86 -4.93 -40.93
C ILE A 51 -38.62 -6.16 -40.04
N GLU A 52 -39.41 -7.23 -40.24
CA GLU A 52 -39.25 -8.51 -39.54
C GLU A 52 -37.93 -9.18 -39.97
N SER A 53 -37.62 -9.20 -41.27
CA SER A 53 -36.32 -9.68 -41.76
C SER A 53 -35.12 -8.87 -41.25
N LEU A 54 -35.29 -7.54 -41.04
CA LEU A 54 -34.26 -6.69 -40.44
C LEU A 54 -34.09 -6.96 -38.94
N LYS A 55 -35.15 -7.38 -38.25
CA LYS A 55 -35.08 -7.86 -36.87
C LYS A 55 -34.33 -9.19 -36.80
N ASP A 56 -34.61 -10.12 -37.71
CA ASP A 56 -33.89 -11.40 -37.81
C ASP A 56 -32.41 -11.19 -38.12
N VAL A 57 -32.08 -10.26 -39.03
CA VAL A 57 -30.69 -9.88 -39.34
C VAL A 57 -30.02 -9.24 -38.13
N LYS A 58 -30.72 -8.36 -37.39
CA LYS A 58 -30.21 -7.75 -36.16
C LYS A 58 -29.95 -8.81 -35.08
N ASP A 59 -30.87 -9.75 -34.89
CA ASP A 59 -30.73 -10.82 -33.91
C ASP A 59 -29.60 -11.78 -34.30
N ALA A 60 -29.44 -12.08 -35.60
CA ALA A 60 -28.31 -12.84 -36.13
C ALA A 60 -26.97 -12.11 -35.94
N VAL A 61 -26.91 -10.78 -36.14
CA VAL A 61 -25.71 -9.98 -35.88
C VAL A 61 -25.35 -9.96 -34.40
N VAL A 62 -26.35 -9.88 -33.51
CA VAL A 62 -26.14 -9.99 -32.05
C VAL A 62 -25.58 -11.38 -31.72
N GLN A 63 -26.16 -12.45 -32.24
CA GLN A 63 -25.66 -13.81 -32.03
C GLN A 63 -24.25 -14.01 -32.59
N HIS A 64 -23.96 -13.52 -33.79
CA HIS A 64 -22.62 -13.58 -34.37
C HIS A 64 -21.60 -12.78 -33.56
N SER A 65 -21.97 -11.62 -33.03
CA SER A 65 -21.10 -10.83 -32.14
C SER A 65 -20.83 -11.56 -30.82
N GLN A 66 -21.83 -12.24 -30.26
CA GLN A 66 -21.71 -13.06 -29.05
C GLN A 66 -20.84 -14.30 -29.30
N LEU A 67 -21.03 -15.00 -30.43
CA LEU A 67 -20.23 -16.15 -30.81
C LEU A 67 -18.78 -15.76 -31.11
N ALA A 68 -18.55 -14.62 -31.79
CA ALA A 68 -17.20 -14.11 -32.03
C ALA A 68 -16.50 -13.75 -30.71
N ALA A 69 -17.21 -13.11 -29.77
CA ALA A 69 -16.70 -12.85 -28.42
C ALA A 69 -16.41 -14.15 -27.65
N ALA A 70 -17.28 -15.16 -27.76
CA ALA A 70 -17.07 -16.46 -27.14
C ALA A 70 -15.86 -17.21 -27.73
N VAL A 71 -15.67 -17.18 -29.05
CA VAL A 71 -14.52 -17.80 -29.73
C VAL A 71 -13.20 -17.12 -29.34
N GLU A 72 -13.19 -15.81 -29.20
CA GLU A 72 -12.01 -15.09 -28.73
C GLU A 72 -11.72 -15.37 -27.25
N ASN A 73 -12.75 -15.41 -26.41
CA ASN A 73 -12.62 -15.81 -25.01
C ASN A 73 -12.09 -17.24 -24.87
N LEU A 74 -12.48 -18.16 -25.76
CA LEU A 74 -11.98 -19.53 -25.77
C LEU A 74 -10.47 -19.60 -26.02
N LYS A 75 -9.93 -18.82 -26.97
CA LYS A 75 -8.47 -18.75 -27.18
C LYS A 75 -7.75 -18.28 -25.93
N ASN A 76 -8.27 -17.24 -25.28
CA ASN A 76 -7.69 -16.71 -24.05
C ASN A 76 -7.75 -17.72 -22.91
N ILE A 77 -8.84 -18.50 -22.81
CA ILE A 77 -8.98 -19.60 -21.85
C ILE A 77 -7.92 -20.70 -22.13
N PHE A 78 -7.82 -21.22 -23.35
CA PHE A 78 -6.87 -22.31 -23.63
C PHE A 78 -5.38 -21.92 -23.43
N SER A 79 -5.04 -20.64 -23.52
CA SER A 79 -3.69 -20.14 -23.26
C SER A 79 -3.36 -19.94 -21.77
N VAL A 80 -4.34 -19.99 -20.85
CA VAL A 80 -4.09 -19.73 -19.42
C VAL A 80 -3.01 -20.64 -18.81
N PRO A 81 -3.03 -21.98 -18.99
CA PRO A 81 -2.02 -22.85 -18.37
C PRO A 81 -0.59 -22.56 -18.86
N GLU A 82 -0.43 -22.21 -20.14
CA GLU A 82 0.86 -21.85 -20.72
C GLU A 82 1.37 -20.53 -20.12
N ILE A 83 0.52 -19.49 -20.08
CA ILE A 83 0.87 -18.20 -19.50
C ILE A 83 1.19 -18.34 -18.00
N VAL A 84 0.47 -19.21 -17.27
CA VAL A 84 0.74 -19.51 -15.86
C VAL A 84 2.15 -20.08 -15.68
N LEU A 85 2.51 -21.09 -16.48
CA LEU A 85 3.83 -21.71 -16.43
C LEU A 85 4.95 -20.71 -16.75
N GLU A 86 4.78 -19.92 -17.82
CA GLU A 86 5.75 -18.89 -18.20
C GLU A 86 5.87 -17.80 -17.12
N THR A 87 4.75 -17.39 -16.50
CA THR A 87 4.76 -16.39 -15.43
C THR A 87 5.53 -16.92 -14.22
N LYS A 88 5.34 -18.19 -13.86
CA LYS A 88 6.09 -18.84 -12.78
C LYS A 88 7.60 -18.81 -13.05
N GLN A 89 8.02 -19.16 -14.26
CA GLN A 89 9.44 -19.11 -14.65
C GLN A 89 10.02 -17.70 -14.56
N LEU A 90 9.28 -16.68 -15.00
CA LEU A 90 9.71 -15.28 -14.89
C LEU A 90 9.86 -14.84 -13.42
N ILE A 91 8.99 -15.30 -12.52
CA ILE A 91 9.11 -15.04 -11.08
C ILE A 91 10.39 -15.69 -10.54
N GLU A 92 10.64 -16.96 -10.88
CA GLU A 92 11.84 -17.71 -10.46
C GLU A 92 13.13 -17.07 -10.98
N GLN A 93 13.11 -16.48 -12.18
CA GLN A 93 14.25 -15.77 -12.79
C GLN A 93 14.45 -14.35 -12.23
N GLY A 94 13.49 -13.82 -11.46
CA GLY A 94 13.55 -12.45 -10.93
C GLY A 94 13.13 -11.36 -11.94
N GLU A 95 12.54 -11.73 -13.07
CA GLU A 95 12.00 -10.81 -14.08
C GLU A 95 10.61 -10.26 -13.67
N LEU A 96 10.58 -9.61 -12.49
CA LEU A 96 9.34 -9.30 -11.75
C LEU A 96 8.36 -8.41 -12.52
N LEU A 97 8.86 -7.46 -13.34
CA LEU A 97 7.99 -6.58 -14.12
C LEU A 97 7.27 -7.32 -15.26
N GLN A 98 7.93 -8.30 -15.87
CA GLN A 98 7.36 -9.11 -16.94
C GLN A 98 6.37 -10.11 -16.35
N ALA A 99 6.75 -10.77 -15.26
CA ALA A 99 5.86 -11.63 -14.48
C ALA A 99 4.60 -10.88 -14.06
N HIS A 100 4.74 -9.66 -13.53
CA HIS A 100 3.60 -8.82 -13.14
C HIS A 100 2.68 -8.50 -14.31
N ARG A 101 3.22 -8.23 -15.51
CA ARG A 101 2.41 -7.98 -16.70
C ARG A 101 1.54 -9.18 -17.07
N LYS A 102 2.15 -10.37 -17.18
CA LYS A 102 1.41 -11.60 -17.50
C LYS A 102 0.40 -11.96 -16.43
N LEU A 103 0.75 -11.79 -15.15
CA LEU A 103 -0.18 -11.97 -14.04
C LEU A 103 -1.40 -11.03 -14.15
N MET A 104 -1.19 -9.76 -14.49
CA MET A 104 -2.32 -8.83 -14.69
C MET A 104 -3.20 -9.24 -15.86
N GLU A 105 -2.65 -9.78 -16.95
CA GLU A 105 -3.44 -10.27 -18.09
C GLU A 105 -4.35 -11.45 -17.68
N LEU A 106 -3.82 -12.36 -16.87
CA LEU A 106 -4.56 -13.47 -16.29
C LEU A 106 -5.65 -13.00 -15.32
N GLU A 107 -5.32 -12.10 -14.39
CA GLU A 107 -6.27 -11.52 -13.44
C GLU A 107 -7.37 -10.73 -14.14
N CYS A 108 -7.04 -9.93 -15.16
CA CYS A 108 -8.04 -9.19 -15.94
C CYS A 108 -9.00 -10.16 -16.65
N SER A 109 -8.47 -11.21 -17.28
CA SER A 109 -9.31 -12.21 -17.96
C SER A 109 -10.27 -12.91 -16.99
N ARG A 110 -9.78 -13.31 -15.81
CA ARG A 110 -10.61 -13.86 -14.73
C ARG A 110 -11.68 -12.87 -14.29
N ASP A 111 -11.28 -11.65 -13.95
CA ASP A 111 -12.14 -10.64 -13.36
C ASP A 111 -13.24 -10.18 -14.35
N ASP A 112 -12.94 -10.14 -15.65
CA ASP A 112 -13.90 -9.82 -16.70
C ASP A 112 -14.92 -10.96 -16.87
N LEU A 113 -14.47 -12.23 -16.89
CA LEU A 113 -15.38 -13.39 -16.90
C LEU A 113 -16.30 -13.41 -15.68
N MET A 114 -15.75 -13.14 -14.49
CA MET A 114 -16.54 -13.06 -13.27
C MET A 114 -17.53 -11.87 -13.32
N TYR A 115 -17.12 -10.71 -13.83
CA TYR A 115 -18.05 -9.58 -13.95
C TYR A 115 -19.18 -9.86 -14.94
N GLU A 116 -18.88 -10.48 -16.09
CA GLU A 116 -19.88 -10.84 -17.08
C GLU A 116 -20.88 -11.86 -16.52
N GLN A 117 -20.40 -12.87 -15.81
CA GLN A 117 -21.26 -13.81 -15.10
C GLN A 117 -22.14 -13.12 -14.07
N TYR A 118 -21.58 -12.18 -13.29
CA TYR A 118 -22.32 -11.44 -12.27
C TYR A 118 -23.43 -10.59 -12.88
N ARG A 119 -23.16 -10.01 -14.05
CA ARG A 119 -24.12 -9.19 -14.81
C ARG A 119 -25.26 -10.04 -15.40
N MET A 120 -24.96 -11.27 -15.83
CA MET A 120 -25.94 -12.19 -16.41
C MET A 120 -26.85 -12.79 -15.32
N ASP A 121 -26.24 -13.35 -14.27
CA ASP A 121 -26.96 -13.91 -13.13
C ASP A 121 -26.12 -13.81 -11.85
N SER A 122 -26.44 -12.81 -11.02
CA SER A 122 -25.74 -12.55 -9.76
C SER A 122 -25.96 -13.64 -8.70
N LYS A 123 -26.94 -14.54 -8.88
CA LYS A 123 -27.26 -15.61 -7.92
C LYS A 123 -26.63 -16.94 -8.29
N ASN A 124 -26.10 -17.08 -9.51
CA ASN A 124 -25.47 -18.29 -9.98
C ASN A 124 -24.05 -18.44 -9.39
N THR A 125 -24.00 -18.99 -8.18
CA THR A 125 -22.77 -19.31 -7.45
C THR A 125 -22.01 -20.49 -8.04
N SER A 126 -22.67 -21.39 -8.77
CA SER A 126 -22.02 -22.56 -9.37
C SER A 126 -20.99 -22.13 -10.42
N ASP A 127 -21.39 -21.29 -11.38
CA ASP A 127 -20.52 -20.84 -12.46
C ASP A 127 -19.40 -19.91 -11.94
N MET A 128 -19.70 -19.10 -10.93
CA MET A 128 -18.68 -18.31 -10.23
C MET A 128 -17.61 -19.19 -9.57
N ASN A 129 -18.02 -20.31 -8.98
CA ASN A 129 -17.10 -21.27 -8.38
C ASN A 129 -16.27 -21.99 -9.45
N LEU A 130 -16.85 -22.34 -10.60
CA LEU A 130 -16.11 -22.94 -11.71
C LEU A 130 -15.02 -22.02 -12.23
N ILE A 131 -15.31 -20.73 -12.42
CA ILE A 131 -14.31 -19.72 -12.82
C ILE A 131 -13.23 -19.61 -11.75
N SER A 132 -13.62 -19.62 -10.47
CA SER A 132 -12.65 -19.53 -9.35
C SER A 132 -11.70 -20.72 -9.31
N ILE A 133 -12.19 -21.95 -9.53
CA ILE A 133 -11.38 -23.17 -9.58
C ILE A 133 -10.44 -23.14 -10.79
N TYR A 134 -10.95 -22.72 -11.96
CA TYR A 134 -10.16 -22.67 -13.17
C TYR A 134 -8.96 -21.69 -13.06
N PHE A 135 -9.15 -20.55 -12.40
CA PHE A 135 -8.11 -19.55 -12.18
C PHE A 135 -7.41 -19.65 -10.82
N GLU A 136 -7.52 -20.78 -10.11
CA GLU A 136 -6.91 -20.95 -8.78
C GLU A 136 -5.39 -20.73 -8.80
N GLU A 137 -4.70 -21.24 -9.83
CA GLU A 137 -3.25 -21.07 -9.98
C GLU A 137 -2.82 -19.61 -10.11
N VAL A 138 -3.69 -18.73 -10.62
CA VAL A 138 -3.41 -17.28 -10.74
C VAL A 138 -3.28 -16.64 -9.35
N GLN A 139 -4.07 -17.09 -8.38
CA GLN A 139 -3.91 -16.64 -7.00
C GLN A 139 -2.56 -17.06 -6.43
N GLY A 140 -2.14 -18.30 -6.68
CA GLY A 140 -0.82 -18.80 -6.30
C GLY A 140 0.34 -18.00 -6.91
N LEU A 141 0.22 -17.61 -8.19
CA LEU A 141 1.20 -16.72 -8.85
C LEU A 141 1.25 -15.34 -8.21
N SER A 142 0.09 -14.76 -7.86
CA SER A 142 0.03 -13.48 -7.16
C SER A 142 0.74 -13.55 -5.81
N ASP A 143 0.54 -14.63 -5.07
CA ASP A 143 1.16 -14.82 -3.75
C ASP A 143 2.67 -15.03 -3.88
N GLU A 144 3.14 -15.79 -4.88
CA GLU A 144 4.56 -16.02 -5.12
C GLU A 144 5.28 -14.76 -5.59
N LEU A 145 4.66 -13.98 -6.49
CA LEU A 145 5.17 -12.67 -6.88
C LEU A 145 5.28 -11.76 -5.65
N ALA A 146 4.24 -11.70 -4.82
CA ALA A 146 4.23 -10.89 -3.60
C ALA A 146 5.38 -11.27 -2.65
N LYS A 147 5.64 -12.57 -2.45
CA LYS A 147 6.78 -13.05 -1.64
C LYS A 147 8.11 -12.50 -2.17
N GLN A 148 8.34 -12.55 -3.49
CA GLN A 148 9.56 -12.00 -4.09
C GLN A 148 9.67 -10.48 -3.85
N LEU A 149 8.57 -9.73 -3.98
CA LEU A 149 8.55 -8.29 -3.65
C LEU A 149 8.96 -8.04 -2.20
N TRP A 150 8.39 -8.79 -1.25
CA TRP A 150 8.70 -8.63 0.18
C TRP A 150 10.15 -8.98 0.50
N MET A 151 10.71 -10.03 -0.12
CA MET A 151 12.11 -10.40 0.06
C MET A 151 13.07 -9.28 -0.40
N VAL A 152 12.78 -8.63 -1.53
CA VAL A 152 13.57 -7.50 -2.03
C VAL A 152 13.46 -6.30 -1.09
N LEU A 153 12.26 -6.01 -0.57
CA LEU A 153 12.02 -4.89 0.36
C LEU A 153 12.69 -5.11 1.73
N GLN A 154 12.65 -6.33 2.27
CA GLN A 154 13.37 -6.70 3.50
C GLN A 154 14.88 -6.51 3.36
N ARG A 155 15.41 -6.69 2.15
CA ARG A 155 16.84 -6.50 1.84
C ARG A 155 17.13 -5.14 1.19
N SER A 156 16.18 -4.21 1.23
CA SER A 156 16.22 -2.95 0.47
C SER A 156 17.52 -2.17 0.61
N MET A 157 18.08 -2.10 1.82
CA MET A 157 19.34 -1.41 2.08
C MET A 157 20.54 -2.05 1.37
N VAL A 158 20.60 -3.37 1.26
CA VAL A 158 21.65 -4.07 0.52
C VAL A 158 21.39 -3.96 -0.98
N THR A 159 20.13 -4.14 -1.38
CA THR A 159 19.69 -4.04 -2.78
C THR A 159 20.02 -2.68 -3.36
N VAL A 160 19.69 -1.57 -2.70
CA VAL A 160 19.91 -0.22 -3.23
C VAL A 160 21.39 0.11 -3.46
N ARG A 161 22.29 -0.49 -2.67
CA ARG A 161 23.75 -0.32 -2.84
C ARG A 161 24.31 -1.14 -4.00
N ARG A 162 23.74 -2.31 -4.28
CA ARG A 162 24.20 -3.22 -5.34
C ARG A 162 23.54 -2.91 -6.68
N ASP A 163 22.22 -2.86 -6.66
CA ASP A 163 21.38 -2.60 -7.82
C ASP A 163 20.07 -1.89 -7.40
N PRO A 164 20.02 -0.55 -7.49
CA PRO A 164 18.81 0.20 -7.16
C PRO A 164 17.65 -0.05 -8.15
N THR A 165 17.92 -0.56 -9.36
CA THR A 165 16.88 -0.77 -10.38
C THR A 165 15.90 -1.88 -10.00
N MET A 166 16.36 -2.88 -9.26
CA MET A 166 15.52 -3.92 -8.69
C MET A 166 14.50 -3.35 -7.70
N LEU A 167 14.95 -2.46 -6.81
CA LEU A 167 14.05 -1.82 -5.84
C LEU A 167 13.04 -0.90 -6.53
N VAL A 168 13.47 -0.12 -7.53
CA VAL A 168 12.58 0.69 -8.37
C VAL A 168 11.52 -0.19 -9.04
N SER A 169 11.91 -1.35 -9.57
CA SER A 169 10.99 -2.28 -10.24
C SER A 169 9.92 -2.79 -9.28
N VAL A 170 10.29 -3.17 -8.06
CA VAL A 170 9.36 -3.58 -7.00
C VAL A 170 8.40 -2.46 -6.62
N VAL A 171 8.91 -1.25 -6.36
CA VAL A 171 8.08 -0.09 -6.00
C VAL A 171 7.12 0.28 -7.14
N ARG A 172 7.55 0.17 -8.40
CA ARG A 172 6.70 0.39 -9.58
C ARG A 172 5.54 -0.59 -9.68
N ILE A 173 5.77 -1.87 -9.35
CA ILE A 173 4.71 -2.89 -9.32
C ILE A 173 3.68 -2.52 -8.25
N ILE A 174 4.13 -2.18 -7.04
CA ILE A 174 3.25 -1.81 -5.91
C ILE A 174 2.43 -0.57 -6.24
N GLU A 175 3.03 0.47 -6.81
CA GLU A 175 2.33 1.68 -7.24
C GLU A 175 1.28 1.41 -8.33
N ARG A 176 1.55 0.44 -9.21
CA ARG A 176 0.59 0.03 -10.24
C ARG A 176 -0.58 -0.72 -9.62
N GLU A 177 -0.33 -1.63 -8.68
CA GLU A 177 -1.38 -2.35 -7.95
C GLU A 177 -2.25 -1.40 -7.13
N GLU A 178 -1.66 -0.40 -6.46
CA GLU A 178 -2.42 0.62 -5.72
C GLU A 178 -3.32 1.46 -6.66
N LYS A 179 -2.85 1.75 -7.88
CA LYS A 179 -3.68 2.41 -8.91
C LYS A 179 -4.80 1.50 -9.41
N LEU A 180 -4.57 0.19 -9.50
CA LEU A 180 -5.60 -0.79 -9.86
C LEU A 180 -6.67 -0.89 -8.77
N ASP A 181 -6.26 -1.04 -7.52
CA ASP A 181 -7.16 -1.12 -6.36
C ASP A 181 -8.07 0.11 -6.28
N ARG A 182 -7.53 1.32 -6.46
CA ARG A 182 -8.35 2.55 -6.52
C ARG A 182 -9.40 2.49 -7.63
N ARG A 183 -9.02 2.08 -8.84
CA ARG A 183 -9.95 1.94 -9.97
C ARG A 183 -11.04 0.89 -9.70
N MET A 184 -10.68 -0.23 -9.07
CA MET A 184 -11.64 -1.29 -8.72
C MET A 184 -12.63 -0.83 -7.66
N VAL A 185 -12.18 -0.10 -6.64
CA VAL A 185 -13.06 0.49 -5.61
C VAL A 185 -14.01 1.51 -6.23
N ASP A 186 -13.55 2.34 -7.16
CA ASP A 186 -14.42 3.29 -7.87
C ASP A 186 -15.42 2.59 -8.79
N ARG A 187 -15.01 1.53 -9.49
CA ARG A 187 -15.91 0.69 -10.31
C ARG A 187 -16.97 0.03 -9.43
N LYS A 188 -16.62 -0.47 -8.24
CA LYS A 188 -17.55 -1.08 -7.29
C LYS A 188 -18.70 -0.13 -6.90
N LYS A 189 -18.42 1.18 -6.76
CA LYS A 189 -19.46 2.18 -6.47
C LYS A 189 -20.52 2.26 -7.58
N GLN A 190 -20.14 1.94 -8.82
CA GLN A 190 -21.02 2.00 -9.99
C GLN A 190 -21.69 0.65 -10.27
N THR A 191 -20.95 -0.46 -10.14
CA THR A 191 -21.41 -1.79 -10.57
C THR A 191 -21.84 -2.71 -9.43
N GLY A 192 -21.52 -2.38 -8.17
CA GLY A 192 -21.73 -3.26 -7.01
C GLY A 192 -20.77 -4.45 -6.93
N PHE A 193 -20.03 -4.75 -7.99
CA PHE A 193 -19.14 -5.90 -8.09
C PHE A 193 -17.68 -5.54 -7.80
N ILE A 194 -17.00 -6.41 -7.06
CA ILE A 194 -15.55 -6.38 -6.91
C ILE A 194 -15.03 -7.83 -6.99
N PRO A 195 -13.97 -8.09 -7.78
CA PRO A 195 -13.39 -9.42 -7.85
C PRO A 195 -12.84 -9.90 -6.49
N PRO A 196 -12.81 -11.23 -6.25
CA PRO A 196 -12.21 -11.77 -5.05
C PRO A 196 -10.71 -11.41 -4.97
N GLY A 197 -10.24 -11.14 -3.75
CA GLY A 197 -8.84 -10.75 -3.51
C GLY A 197 -8.52 -9.26 -3.74
N ARG A 198 -9.50 -8.42 -4.10
CA ARG A 198 -9.34 -6.97 -4.23
C ARG A 198 -10.08 -6.22 -3.10
N PRO A 199 -9.53 -5.10 -2.57
CA PRO A 199 -8.21 -4.52 -2.86
C PRO A 199 -7.07 -5.32 -2.21
N LYS A 200 -5.91 -5.38 -2.87
CA LYS A 200 -4.72 -6.09 -2.36
C LYS A 200 -3.95 -5.30 -1.30
N ARG A 201 -3.99 -3.95 -1.36
CA ARG A 201 -3.33 -3.05 -0.39
C ARG A 201 -1.83 -3.30 -0.21
N TRP A 202 -1.13 -3.63 -1.30
CA TRP A 202 0.31 -3.92 -1.27
C TRP A 202 1.16 -2.72 -0.83
N LYS A 203 0.68 -1.49 -1.03
CA LYS A 203 1.35 -0.29 -0.53
C LYS A 203 1.43 -0.28 1.00
N ASP A 204 0.34 -0.60 1.68
CA ASP A 204 0.31 -0.65 3.15
C ASP A 204 1.27 -1.74 3.64
N LYS A 205 1.22 -2.93 3.01
CA LYS A 205 2.12 -4.04 3.35
C LYS A 205 3.59 -3.71 3.11
N MET A 206 3.90 -2.96 2.06
CA MET A 206 5.26 -2.49 1.79
C MET A 206 5.79 -1.64 2.95
N PHE A 207 5.01 -0.69 3.46
CA PHE A 207 5.43 0.13 4.59
C PHE A 207 5.57 -0.67 5.88
N GLU A 208 4.69 -1.64 6.12
CA GLU A 208 4.81 -2.56 7.25
C GLU A 208 6.11 -3.38 7.17
N VAL A 209 6.46 -3.90 5.98
CA VAL A 209 7.71 -4.65 5.77
C VAL A 209 8.94 -3.76 5.96
N LEU A 210 8.91 -2.52 5.46
CA LEU A 210 9.99 -1.56 5.66
C LEU A 210 10.14 -1.18 7.13
N GLU A 211 9.04 -0.93 7.84
CA GLU A 211 9.05 -0.65 9.28
C GLU A 211 9.65 -1.81 10.07
N GLY A 212 9.17 -3.04 9.83
CA GLY A 212 9.72 -4.25 10.46
C GLY A 212 11.20 -4.43 10.16
N THR A 213 11.65 -4.14 8.94
CA THR A 213 13.08 -4.22 8.56
C THR A 213 13.93 -3.24 9.38
N VAL A 214 13.46 -2.01 9.56
CA VAL A 214 14.16 -1.00 10.36
C VAL A 214 14.18 -1.40 11.84
N SER A 215 13.05 -1.84 12.39
CA SER A 215 12.94 -2.29 13.79
C SER A 215 13.86 -3.47 14.08
N THR A 216 13.80 -4.54 13.28
CA THR A 216 14.68 -5.72 13.45
C THR A 216 16.16 -5.37 13.37
N ARG A 217 16.55 -4.39 12.54
CA ARG A 217 17.95 -3.94 12.48
C ARG A 217 18.39 -3.18 13.73
N ILE A 218 17.51 -2.35 14.30
CA ILE A 218 17.79 -1.64 15.55
C ILE A 218 17.82 -2.62 16.73
N GLU A 219 16.92 -3.58 16.78
CA GLU A 219 16.90 -4.65 17.79
C GLU A 219 18.12 -5.57 17.69
N GLY A 220 18.52 -5.97 16.48
CA GLY A 220 19.69 -6.83 16.24
C GLY A 220 21.03 -6.22 16.67
N THR A 221 21.04 -4.96 17.10
CA THR A 221 22.21 -4.26 17.66
C THR A 221 22.51 -4.66 19.13
N GLN A 222 21.64 -5.46 19.76
CA GLN A 222 21.69 -5.82 21.19
C GLN A 222 22.75 -6.89 21.57
N SER A 223 24.01 -6.75 21.15
CA SER A 223 25.07 -7.67 21.63
C SER A 223 25.61 -7.31 23.03
N VAL A 224 25.13 -6.23 23.66
CA VAL A 224 25.67 -5.71 24.92
C VAL A 224 24.61 -5.84 26.00
N THR A 225 24.87 -6.69 26.99
CA THR A 225 23.98 -6.87 28.14
C THR A 225 24.48 -6.08 29.35
N ARG A 226 23.56 -5.78 30.27
CA ARG A 226 23.84 -5.02 31.49
C ARG A 226 24.84 -5.74 32.41
N GLU A 227 24.85 -7.06 32.38
CA GLU A 227 25.72 -7.92 33.20
C GLU A 227 27.16 -7.93 32.66
N ALA A 228 27.34 -7.74 31.36
CA ALA A 228 28.64 -7.78 30.71
C ALA A 228 29.41 -6.45 30.83
N ASP A 229 28.70 -5.31 30.96
CA ASP A 229 29.33 -3.99 30.89
C ASP A 229 28.56 -2.92 31.69
N LYS A 230 29.26 -2.26 32.62
CA LYS A 230 28.70 -1.12 33.39
C LYS A 230 28.31 0.07 32.52
N MET A 231 28.86 0.19 31.31
CA MET A 231 28.53 1.23 30.32
C MET A 231 27.60 0.72 29.22
N TRP A 232 26.92 -0.42 29.42
CA TRP A 232 26.10 -1.08 28.40
C TRP A 232 25.13 -0.11 27.71
N LEU A 233 24.41 0.72 28.48
CA LEU A 233 23.40 1.62 27.93
C LEU A 233 24.02 2.72 27.09
N VAL A 234 25.13 3.31 27.54
CA VAL A 234 25.85 4.34 26.77
C VAL A 234 26.37 3.75 25.46
N ARG A 235 26.93 2.55 25.50
CA ARG A 235 27.39 1.85 24.28
C ARG A 235 26.22 1.51 23.36
N LEU A 236 25.12 0.97 23.89
CA LEU A 236 23.91 0.65 23.12
C LEU A 236 23.37 1.89 22.40
N LEU A 237 23.23 3.01 23.10
CA LEU A 237 22.76 4.28 22.55
C LEU A 237 23.71 4.83 21.48
N GLU A 238 25.01 4.71 21.67
CA GLU A 238 26.02 5.18 20.71
C GLU A 238 26.07 4.31 19.45
N ILE A 239 25.99 2.98 19.61
CA ILE A 239 25.92 2.05 18.48
C ILE A 239 24.61 2.27 17.70
N THR A 240 23.49 2.45 18.40
CA THR A 240 22.18 2.79 17.77
C THR A 240 22.27 4.09 16.99
N ARG A 241 22.86 5.14 17.57
CA ARG A 241 23.09 6.44 16.91
C ARG A 241 23.87 6.26 15.62
N LYS A 242 24.99 5.52 15.66
CA LYS A 242 25.86 5.30 14.51
C LYS A 242 25.12 4.53 13.40
N TYR A 243 24.44 3.43 13.74
CA TYR A 243 23.68 2.66 12.75
C TYR A 243 22.57 3.46 12.09
N VAL A 244 21.78 4.19 12.88
CA VAL A 244 20.69 5.02 12.34
C VAL A 244 21.24 6.11 11.44
N LEU A 245 22.35 6.76 11.82
CA LEU A 245 22.98 7.78 11.00
C LEU A 245 23.51 7.20 9.68
N ASP A 246 24.24 6.08 9.73
CA ASP A 246 24.77 5.42 8.55
C ASP A 246 23.64 5.02 7.59
N ASP A 247 22.56 4.46 8.13
CA ASP A 247 21.37 4.09 7.37
C ASP A 247 20.68 5.31 6.74
N LEU A 248 20.44 6.39 7.50
CA LEU A 248 19.79 7.59 7.01
C LEU A 248 20.59 8.27 5.89
N ILE A 249 21.92 8.19 5.92
CA ILE A 249 22.77 8.67 4.83
C ILE A 249 22.46 7.92 3.53
N ILE A 250 22.37 6.59 3.59
CA ILE A 250 22.07 5.76 2.42
C ILE A 250 20.64 5.97 1.96
N VAL A 251 19.70 6.09 2.89
CA VAL A 251 18.31 6.36 2.58
C VAL A 251 18.22 7.68 1.80
N LYS A 252 18.81 8.75 2.31
CA LYS A 252 18.78 10.08 1.69
C LYS A 252 19.47 10.12 0.32
N ASN A 253 20.60 9.43 0.18
CA ASN A 253 21.43 9.51 -1.02
C ASN A 253 21.01 8.54 -2.13
N LEU A 254 20.54 7.34 -1.78
CA LEU A 254 20.24 6.27 -2.75
C LEU A 254 18.77 5.88 -2.71
N MET A 255 18.22 5.60 -1.53
CA MET A 255 16.90 5.00 -1.41
C MET A 255 15.78 5.96 -1.82
N VAL A 256 15.86 7.24 -1.46
CA VAL A 256 14.85 8.25 -1.83
C VAL A 256 14.64 8.35 -3.35
N GLN A 257 15.68 8.09 -4.16
CA GLN A 257 15.58 8.10 -5.62
C GLN A 257 14.79 6.91 -6.18
N CYS A 258 14.61 5.85 -5.39
CA CYS A 258 13.89 4.65 -5.79
C CYS A 258 12.37 4.74 -5.55
N PHE A 259 11.93 5.72 -4.75
CA PHE A 259 10.53 5.88 -4.36
C PHE A 259 9.92 7.15 -4.97
N PRO A 260 8.59 7.16 -5.19
CA PRO A 260 7.91 8.39 -5.61
C PRO A 260 8.10 9.54 -4.60
N PRO A 261 8.16 10.81 -5.04
CA PRO A 261 8.41 11.95 -4.14
C PRO A 261 7.40 12.13 -2.99
N HIS A 262 6.17 11.61 -3.16
CA HIS A 262 5.11 11.70 -2.16
C HIS A 262 5.23 10.65 -1.03
N TYR A 263 6.20 9.73 -1.10
CA TYR A 263 6.46 8.71 -0.08
C TYR A 263 7.39 9.21 1.03
N ASN A 264 7.29 10.49 1.43
CA ASN A 264 8.21 11.11 2.39
C ASN A 264 8.01 10.61 3.83
N THR A 265 8.31 9.33 4.08
CA THR A 265 8.00 8.63 5.34
C THR A 265 9.21 7.90 5.94
N PHE A 266 10.38 7.90 5.30
CA PHE A 266 11.54 7.20 5.86
C PHE A 266 11.99 7.76 7.21
N ASN A 267 11.99 9.09 7.37
CA ASN A 267 12.30 9.71 8.66
C ASN A 267 11.32 9.27 9.75
N SER A 268 10.02 9.13 9.43
CA SER A 268 9.03 8.62 10.37
C SER A 268 9.23 7.14 10.70
N LEU A 269 9.69 6.30 9.76
CA LEU A 269 9.98 4.89 10.03
C LEU A 269 11.12 4.73 11.05
N TYR A 270 12.26 5.40 10.81
CA TYR A 270 13.38 5.39 11.75
C TYR A 270 13.01 6.08 13.08
N HIS A 271 12.20 7.13 13.03
CA HIS A 271 11.70 7.78 14.24
C HIS A 271 10.89 6.80 15.10
N ASN A 272 9.90 6.13 14.50
CA ASN A 272 9.03 5.18 15.19
C ASN A 272 9.81 4.03 15.79
N ALA A 273 10.74 3.44 15.03
CA ALA A 273 11.55 2.32 15.51
C ALA A 273 12.48 2.72 16.68
N VAL A 274 13.17 3.87 16.59
CA VAL A 274 13.98 4.36 17.71
C VAL A 274 13.09 4.74 18.90
N SER A 275 11.94 5.37 18.67
CA SER A 275 11.00 5.73 19.74
C SER A 275 10.50 4.48 20.46
N ALA A 276 10.10 3.43 19.73
CA ALA A 276 9.70 2.15 20.30
C ALA A 276 10.83 1.56 21.17
N ARG A 277 12.06 1.55 20.66
CA ARG A 277 13.21 1.06 21.44
C ARG A 277 13.46 1.85 22.72
N VAL A 278 13.35 3.18 22.65
CA VAL A 278 13.48 4.02 23.84
C VAL A 278 12.34 3.76 24.83
N LYS A 279 11.10 3.51 24.37
CA LYS A 279 9.98 3.12 25.25
C LYS A 279 10.29 1.82 25.98
N GLU A 280 10.79 0.81 25.29
CA GLU A 280 11.19 -0.46 25.89
C GLU A 280 12.23 -0.25 27.00
N LEU A 281 13.29 0.53 26.71
CA LEU A 281 14.31 0.87 27.70
C LEU A 281 13.74 1.61 28.91
N THR A 282 12.69 2.43 28.74
CA THR A 282 12.04 3.12 29.87
C THR A 282 11.14 2.23 30.71
N LEU A 283 10.75 1.06 30.20
CA LEU A 283 10.02 0.05 30.98
C LEU A 283 10.95 -0.83 31.81
N GLU A 284 12.25 -0.82 31.52
CA GLU A 284 13.27 -1.49 32.33
C GLU A 284 13.59 -0.67 33.59
N ASP A 285 14.03 -1.35 34.66
CA ASP A 285 14.46 -0.71 35.91
C ASP A 285 15.83 -0.04 35.75
N LEU A 286 15.84 1.16 35.19
CA LEU A 286 17.06 1.95 34.96
C LEU A 286 17.56 2.64 36.23
N GLU A 287 18.86 2.58 36.45
CA GLU A 287 19.55 3.33 37.52
C GLU A 287 19.58 4.84 37.25
N ALA A 288 19.90 5.61 38.28
CA ALA A 288 19.90 7.07 38.20
C ALA A 288 20.82 7.63 37.10
N ASN A 289 22.03 7.10 36.98
CA ASN A 289 23.02 7.43 35.95
C ASN A 289 22.60 6.99 34.54
N GLU A 290 21.94 5.84 34.42
CA GLU A 290 21.41 5.31 33.16
C GLU A 290 20.29 6.19 32.62
N ILE A 291 19.40 6.63 33.51
CA ILE A 291 18.33 7.60 33.20
C ILE A 291 18.93 8.91 32.70
N VAL A 292 19.96 9.45 33.38
CA VAL A 292 20.63 10.69 32.95
C VAL A 292 21.28 10.49 31.57
N SER A 293 21.88 9.33 31.31
CA SER A 293 22.50 9.00 30.03
C SER A 293 21.46 8.93 28.90
N LEU A 294 20.34 8.26 29.14
CA LEU A 294 19.23 8.16 28.19
C LEU A 294 18.62 9.53 27.88
N LEU A 295 18.34 10.33 28.91
CA LEU A 295 17.81 11.69 28.75
C LEU A 295 18.77 12.59 27.98
N THR A 296 20.07 12.54 28.31
CA THR A 296 21.11 13.30 27.60
C THR A 296 21.14 12.93 26.12
N TRP A 297 21.05 11.64 25.81
CA TRP A 297 21.06 11.16 24.43
C TRP A 297 19.80 11.58 23.65
N VAL A 298 18.61 11.47 24.25
CA VAL A 298 17.36 11.90 23.62
C VAL A 298 17.35 13.41 23.33
N LEU A 299 17.77 14.23 24.31
CA LEU A 299 17.72 15.69 24.21
C LEU A 299 18.79 16.26 23.27
N ASN A 300 20.01 15.71 23.30
CA ASN A 300 21.15 16.31 22.60
C ASN A 300 21.49 15.60 21.29
N THR A 301 21.37 14.28 21.26
CA THR A 301 21.87 13.45 20.15
C THR A 301 20.75 13.11 19.17
N TYR A 302 19.65 12.56 19.68
CA TYR A 302 18.53 12.13 18.85
C TYR A 302 17.79 13.31 18.19
N LYS A 303 17.64 14.44 18.91
CA LYS A 303 17.12 15.69 18.35
C LYS A 303 17.87 16.13 17.08
N ARG A 304 19.21 16.03 17.09
CA ARG A 304 20.08 16.42 15.97
C ARG A 304 20.01 15.45 14.79
N LEU A 305 19.66 14.17 15.03
CA LEU A 305 19.63 13.14 14.00
C LEU A 305 18.37 13.18 13.14
N ILE A 306 17.18 13.35 13.75
CA ILE A 306 15.91 13.09 13.06
C ILE A 306 14.98 14.32 13.01
N CYS A 307 15.12 15.30 13.91
CA CYS A 307 14.00 16.21 14.16
C CYS A 307 14.04 17.58 13.47
N SER A 308 12.96 17.84 12.75
CA SER A 308 12.16 19.06 12.89
C SER A 308 10.82 18.66 13.56
N TYR A 309 10.54 19.19 14.75
CA TYR A 309 9.23 19.27 15.46
C TYR A 309 8.61 18.07 16.24
N SER A 310 8.66 16.78 15.85
CA SER A 310 7.83 15.73 16.52
C SER A 310 8.32 15.22 17.89
N LEU A 311 9.60 15.40 18.21
CA LEU A 311 10.26 14.81 19.38
C LEU A 311 9.93 15.46 20.71
N PHE A 312 9.47 16.71 20.71
CA PHE A 312 9.27 17.46 21.94
C PHE A 312 8.24 16.78 22.85
N LYS A 313 7.13 16.28 22.27
CA LYS A 313 6.09 15.56 23.03
C LYS A 313 6.59 14.23 23.61
N PHE A 314 7.45 13.50 22.88
CA PHE A 314 7.94 12.20 23.32
C PHE A 314 9.06 12.30 24.36
N ALA A 315 9.97 13.27 24.21
CA ALA A 315 10.96 13.60 25.23
C ALA A 315 10.28 14.09 26.52
N VAL A 316 9.21 14.89 26.41
CA VAL A 316 8.38 15.30 27.55
C VAL A 316 7.65 14.11 28.16
N GLN A 317 7.11 13.17 27.37
CA GLN A 317 6.49 11.96 27.90
C GLN A 317 7.49 11.07 28.65
N ILE A 318 8.71 10.87 28.12
CA ILE A 318 9.78 10.14 28.82
C ILE A 318 10.18 10.88 30.08
N LEU A 319 10.37 12.21 30.00
CA LEU A 319 10.69 13.03 31.17
C LEU A 319 9.59 12.86 32.23
N VAL A 320 8.31 12.93 31.86
CA VAL A 320 7.14 12.78 32.72
C VAL A 320 7.02 11.35 33.27
N THR A 321 7.26 10.29 32.48
CA THR A 321 7.24 8.90 32.95
C THR A 321 8.41 8.61 33.88
N VAL A 322 9.62 9.08 33.57
CA VAL A 322 10.82 8.94 34.41
C VAL A 322 10.68 9.79 35.69
N LEU A 323 10.15 11.01 35.57
CA LEU A 323 9.80 11.88 36.70
C LEU A 323 8.72 11.21 37.55
N LEU A 324 7.65 10.68 36.96
CA LEU A 324 6.60 9.96 37.68
C LEU A 324 7.17 8.71 38.35
N CYS A 325 7.97 7.88 37.70
CA CYS A 325 8.61 6.72 38.33
C CYS A 325 9.57 7.08 39.48
N LYS A 326 10.22 8.26 39.43
CA LYS A 326 11.10 8.76 40.51
C LYS A 326 10.39 9.60 41.57
N LEU A 327 9.27 10.25 41.25
CA LEU A 327 8.43 11.02 42.17
C LEU A 327 7.40 10.12 42.88
N TYR A 328 6.96 9.01 42.27
CA TYR A 328 6.06 8.02 42.88
C TYR A 328 6.81 6.99 43.75
N TRP A 329 7.47 7.45 44.81
CA TRP A 329 7.30 6.73 46.08
C TRP A 329 8.01 5.37 46.31
N LEU A 330 8.82 4.84 45.40
CA LEU A 330 9.28 3.43 45.50
C LEU A 330 10.61 3.18 46.21
N LYS A 331 10.95 4.03 47.17
CA LYS A 331 11.86 3.63 48.24
C LYS A 331 11.50 4.44 49.47
N GLU A 332 10.94 3.78 50.47
CA GLU A 332 10.83 4.26 51.86
C GLU A 332 12.23 4.45 52.49
N THR A 333 13.22 4.94 51.73
CA THR A 333 14.54 5.28 52.22
C THR A 333 14.62 6.78 52.35
N GLU A 334 14.86 7.24 53.58
CA GLU A 334 15.14 8.63 53.88
C GLU A 334 16.26 9.16 52.97
N PRO A 335 16.12 10.39 52.43
CA PRO A 335 17.17 11.01 51.64
C PRO A 335 18.45 11.26 52.46
N GLU A 336 19.60 11.41 51.78
CA GLU A 336 20.85 11.77 52.46
C GLU A 336 20.71 13.12 53.15
N ALA A 337 20.88 13.11 54.48
CA ALA A 337 20.88 14.31 55.33
C ALA A 337 22.31 14.82 55.51
N ASP A 338 22.50 16.14 55.44
CA ASP A 338 23.74 16.76 55.90
C ASP A 338 23.84 16.74 57.44
N GLN A 339 24.98 17.19 57.98
CA GLN A 339 25.19 17.27 59.44
C GLN A 339 24.15 18.15 60.17
N ASP A 340 23.41 18.97 59.43
CA ASP A 340 22.40 19.89 59.93
C ASP A 340 20.96 19.37 59.73
N GLY A 341 20.80 18.14 59.22
CA GLY A 341 19.49 17.49 59.03
C GLY A 341 18.73 17.93 57.79
N TYR A 342 19.36 18.64 56.85
CA TYR A 342 18.76 18.98 55.57
C TYR A 342 19.01 17.88 54.53
N TYR A 343 17.94 17.47 53.87
CA TYR A 343 17.98 16.46 52.81
C TYR A 343 18.58 17.04 51.52
N GLN A 344 19.82 16.67 51.19
CA GLN A 344 20.43 17.00 49.90
C GLN A 344 20.24 15.86 48.92
N THR A 345 19.23 15.96 48.07
CA THR A 345 19.10 15.06 46.92
C THR A 345 19.65 15.76 45.68
N THR A 346 20.77 15.28 45.17
CA THR A 346 21.38 15.78 43.92
C THR A 346 20.48 15.55 42.71
N LEU A 347 19.62 14.52 42.79
CA LEU A 347 18.77 14.09 41.69
C LEU A 347 17.62 15.08 41.38
N PRO A 348 16.79 15.54 42.33
CA PRO A 348 15.80 16.59 42.09
C PRO A 348 16.42 17.90 41.61
N ALA A 349 17.61 18.28 42.09
CA ALA A 349 18.30 19.48 41.62
C ALA A 349 18.72 19.38 40.15
N ILE A 350 19.33 18.26 39.73
CA ILE A 350 19.67 17.99 38.33
C ILE A 350 18.40 17.95 37.46
N VAL A 351 17.34 17.30 37.95
CA VAL A 351 16.05 17.20 37.27
C VAL A 351 15.39 18.57 37.11
N PHE A 352 15.42 19.42 38.13
CA PHE A 352 14.86 20.78 38.08
C PHE A 352 15.64 21.66 37.11
N GLN A 353 16.98 21.55 37.11
CA GLN A 353 17.84 22.27 36.14
C GLN A 353 17.62 21.80 34.70
N VAL A 354 17.44 20.50 34.46
CA VAL A 354 17.11 19.95 33.14
C VAL A 354 15.71 20.38 32.70
N THR A 355 14.72 20.35 33.61
CA THR A 355 13.35 20.79 33.33
C THR A 355 13.27 22.29 33.04
N LEU A 356 13.99 23.13 33.79
CA LEU A 356 14.10 24.56 33.53
C LEU A 356 14.77 24.85 32.19
N ARG A 357 15.82 24.12 31.81
CA ARG A 357 16.42 24.23 30.47
C ARG A 357 15.43 23.86 29.37
N ILE A 358 14.62 22.81 29.57
CA ILE A 358 13.59 22.38 28.60
C ILE A 358 12.47 23.42 28.49
N LEU A 359 11.99 23.98 29.61
CA LEU A 359 10.95 25.02 29.64
C LEU A 359 11.43 26.35 29.06
N GLY A 360 12.67 26.76 29.38
CA GLY A 360 13.29 27.95 28.78
C GLY A 360 13.49 27.81 27.27
N PHE A 361 13.77 26.59 26.79
CA PHE A 361 13.77 26.27 25.36
C PHE A 361 12.38 26.20 24.74
N SER A 362 11.32 25.91 25.50
CA SER A 362 9.95 25.91 24.99
C SER A 362 9.41 27.33 24.79
N LEU A 363 9.78 28.26 25.68
CA LEU A 363 9.37 29.67 25.63
C LEU A 363 10.00 30.43 24.46
N SER A 364 11.23 30.07 24.08
CA SER A 364 11.93 30.65 22.92
C SER A 364 11.40 30.17 21.56
N PHE A 365 10.44 29.23 21.52
CA PHE A 365 9.75 28.77 20.31
C PHE A 365 8.30 29.25 20.21
N THR A 366 7.81 30.02 21.20
CA THR A 366 6.50 30.69 21.14
C THR A 366 6.57 32.11 20.59
N GLU A 367 7.76 32.61 20.26
CA GLU A 367 7.98 33.95 19.71
C GLU A 367 8.33 33.97 18.20
N ASP A 368 8.46 32.81 17.55
CA ASP A 368 8.63 32.65 16.09
C ASP A 368 7.61 31.63 15.55
#